data_AF-A0A6J0YHZ0-F1
#
_entry.id   AF-A0A6J0YHZ0-F1
#
_cell.length_a   1.000
_cell.length_b   1.000
_cell.length_c   1.000
_cell.angle_alpha   90.00
_cell.angle_beta   90.00
_cell.angle_gamma   90.00
#
_symmetry.space_group_name_H-M   'P 1'
#
loop_
_entity.id
_entity.type
_entity.pdbx_description
1 polymer ?
#
loop_
_entity_poly.entity_id
_entity_poly.type
_entity_poly.pdbx_seq_one_letter_code
_entity_poly.pdbx_strand_id
1 'polypeptide(L)'
;MEELYVANTIFALNFFKYLANTSANAQNLFFCPWSISSTMATVYLGARGNTADQIAHVLQFNQVGVHEGTPVTPQSLTSCDFMQQIQRDTYPDAILQAQAAGKIHSSFRSLSNAINTSTGEYLLESANKLFGEKSARFKEEYMQLSKKYYSTEPQAVDFLECAEDTRKKINSWVKTQTKGKIPNLLPEGSVDANTKMVLVNAVYFKGRWKTPFQKKLKGLYPFHVNSTQHKSVEMMFLNEKLNIGYIADLKVQILELPYVGNVSMFLLLPDEIAESSTGLELLESELTYDKLNKWLSEDTMAEDDVVVYIPEFKLEERYELKTILTSMGMGDAFSQGQANFSGMSGENDLFLSEVFHQASVEVNKEGTEASAGTGAIMTGRTGHGGPQFVADHPFLFLIMHKITKSILFLGRFASP
;
A
#
# COMPACT_ATOMS: atom_id res chain seq x y z
N MET A 1 -16.20 -2.52 5.67
CA MET A 1 -15.14 -2.77 4.66
C MET A 1 -14.94 -1.54 3.78
N GLU A 2 -16.01 -0.89 3.31
CA GLU A 2 -15.93 0.32 2.48
C GLU A 2 -15.09 1.44 3.12
N GLU A 3 -15.47 1.87 4.32
CA GLU A 3 -14.73 2.92 5.05
C GLU A 3 -13.23 2.61 5.24
N LEU A 4 -12.87 1.33 5.39
CA LEU A 4 -11.47 0.93 5.58
C LEU A 4 -10.64 1.07 4.30
N TYR A 5 -11.20 0.75 3.12
CA TYR A 5 -10.43 0.94 1.88
C TYR A 5 -10.24 2.43 1.58
N VAL A 6 -11.23 3.28 1.90
CA VAL A 6 -11.12 4.74 1.76
C VAL A 6 -10.01 5.26 2.67
N ALA A 7 -10.05 4.91 3.97
CA ALA A 7 -9.01 5.27 4.93
C ALA A 7 -7.61 4.84 4.47
N ASN A 8 -7.48 3.57 4.04
CA ASN A 8 -6.21 3.04 3.55
C ASN A 8 -5.72 3.74 2.27
N THR A 9 -6.64 4.15 1.40
CA THR A 9 -6.31 4.91 0.19
C THR A 9 -5.82 6.30 0.55
N ILE A 10 -6.54 7.04 1.40
CA ILE A 10 -6.11 8.38 1.85
C ILE A 10 -4.74 8.29 2.54
N PHE A 11 -4.53 7.31 3.42
CA PHE A 11 -3.22 7.03 4.00
C PHE A 11 -2.15 6.80 2.94
N ALA A 12 -2.41 5.93 1.95
CA ALA A 12 -1.47 5.65 0.86
C ALA A 12 -1.05 6.92 0.12
N LEU A 13 -2.02 7.78 -0.22
CA LEU A 13 -1.76 9.02 -0.96
C LEU A 13 -0.97 10.03 -0.11
N ASN A 14 -1.31 10.20 1.17
CA ASN A 14 -0.59 11.09 2.08
C ASN A 14 0.85 10.60 2.31
N PHE A 15 1.03 9.29 2.50
CA PHE A 15 2.34 8.68 2.66
C PHE A 15 3.19 8.80 1.39
N PHE A 16 2.61 8.54 0.22
CA PHE A 16 3.28 8.73 -1.06
C PHE A 16 3.71 10.20 -1.27
N LYS A 17 2.83 11.16 -0.98
CA LYS A 17 3.17 12.60 -1.06
C LYS A 17 4.33 12.97 -0.13
N TYR A 18 4.35 12.44 1.09
CA TYR A 18 5.48 12.64 2.00
C TYR A 18 6.78 12.09 1.40
N LEU A 19 6.76 10.85 0.87
CA LEU A 19 7.93 10.25 0.24
C LEU A 19 8.40 11.04 -0.98
N ALA A 20 7.48 11.43 -1.85
CA ALA A 20 7.76 12.21 -3.06
C ALA A 20 8.42 13.56 -2.73
N ASN A 21 7.92 14.27 -1.71
CA ASN A 21 8.46 15.56 -1.28
C ASN A 21 9.81 15.46 -0.55
N THR A 22 10.16 14.29 0.00
CA THR A 22 11.40 14.07 0.76
C THR A 22 12.47 13.30 -0.02
N SER A 23 12.14 12.83 -1.22
CA SER A 23 13.03 12.08 -2.10
C SER A 23 13.41 12.92 -3.32
N ALA A 24 14.53 12.61 -3.97
CA ALA A 24 14.85 13.20 -5.25
C ALA A 24 13.84 12.73 -6.32
N ASN A 25 13.48 13.59 -7.28
CA ASN A 25 12.49 13.25 -8.33
C ASN A 25 12.93 12.03 -9.18
N ALA A 26 14.24 11.79 -9.30
CA ALA A 26 14.79 10.67 -10.05
C ALA A 26 14.81 9.32 -9.27
N GLN A 27 14.37 9.30 -8.01
CA GLN A 27 14.37 8.09 -7.18
C GLN A 27 13.08 7.30 -7.34
N ASN A 28 13.16 5.98 -7.51
CA ASN A 28 11.97 5.12 -7.46
C ASN A 28 11.33 5.16 -6.08
N LEU A 29 10.00 5.06 -6.05
CA LEU A 29 9.24 4.89 -4.81
C LEU A 29 8.37 3.66 -4.99
N PHE A 30 8.25 2.85 -3.96
CA PHE A 30 7.40 1.67 -3.98
C PHE A 30 7.09 1.22 -2.57
N PHE A 31 5.82 1.02 -2.23
CA PHE A 31 5.44 0.50 -0.91
C PHE A 31 4.07 -0.19 -0.96
N CYS A 32 3.74 -0.91 0.11
CA CYS A 32 2.48 -1.63 0.26
C CYS A 32 1.60 -1.00 1.34
N PRO A 33 0.72 -0.03 1.00
CA PRO A 33 -0.09 0.69 2.00
C PRO A 33 -0.96 -0.23 2.85
N TRP A 34 -1.64 -1.20 2.21
CA TRP A 34 -2.43 -2.21 2.93
C TRP A 34 -1.63 -2.92 4.01
N SER A 35 -0.40 -3.33 3.71
CA SER A 35 0.41 -4.09 4.65
C SER A 35 0.94 -3.22 5.79
N ILE A 36 1.41 -2.00 5.49
CA ILE A 36 1.82 -1.03 6.51
C ILE A 36 0.64 -0.75 7.45
N SER A 37 -0.52 -0.41 6.90
CA SER A 37 -1.71 -0.05 7.65
C SER A 37 -2.23 -1.21 8.51
N SER A 38 -2.30 -2.43 7.94
CA SER A 38 -2.70 -3.64 8.68
C SER A 38 -1.74 -3.96 9.84
N THR A 39 -0.44 -3.81 9.59
CA THR A 39 0.58 -4.11 10.61
C THR A 39 0.58 -3.04 11.70
N MET A 40 0.47 -1.76 11.36
CA MET A 40 0.30 -0.69 12.34
C MET A 40 -1.04 -0.78 13.10
N ALA A 41 -2.07 -1.39 12.51
CA ALA A 41 -3.32 -1.66 13.22
C ALA A 41 -3.14 -2.70 14.35
N THR A 42 -2.14 -3.59 14.27
CA THR A 42 -1.74 -4.44 15.42
C THR A 42 -1.15 -3.61 16.55
N VAL A 43 -0.40 -2.55 16.21
CA VAL A 43 0.13 -1.60 17.20
C VAL A 43 -1.01 -0.78 17.81
N TYR A 44 -1.94 -0.31 16.98
CA TYR A 44 -3.13 0.44 17.40
C TYR A 44 -4.00 -0.34 18.40
N LEU A 45 -4.16 -1.65 18.19
CA LEU A 45 -4.94 -2.54 19.07
C LEU A 45 -4.53 -2.41 20.56
N GLY A 46 -3.24 -2.22 20.80
CA GLY A 46 -2.68 -2.08 22.14
C GLY A 46 -2.41 -0.65 22.61
N ALA A 47 -2.61 0.35 21.75
CA ALA A 47 -2.37 1.77 22.05
C ALA A 47 -3.53 2.38 22.84
N ARG A 48 -3.26 3.37 23.70
CA ARG A 48 -4.28 4.15 24.45
C ARG A 48 -3.92 5.64 24.46
N GLY A 49 -4.90 6.48 24.80
CA GLY A 49 -4.73 7.93 24.91
C GLY A 49 -4.15 8.57 23.64
N ASN A 50 -3.31 9.61 23.81
CA ASN A 50 -2.74 10.37 22.71
C ASN A 50 -1.95 9.52 21.70
N THR A 51 -1.31 8.44 22.17
CA THR A 51 -0.64 7.49 21.29
C THR A 51 -1.63 6.83 20.31
N ALA A 52 -2.79 6.40 20.79
CA ALA A 52 -3.83 5.84 19.93
C ALA A 52 -4.41 6.90 18.98
N ASP A 53 -4.66 8.11 19.47
CA ASP A 53 -5.22 9.20 18.67
C ASP A 53 -4.31 9.60 17.51
N GLN A 54 -3.01 9.72 17.77
CA GLN A 54 -1.99 10.00 16.74
C GLN A 54 -1.91 8.87 15.70
N ILE A 55 -1.89 7.60 16.13
CA ILE A 55 -1.89 6.44 15.22
C ILE A 55 -3.14 6.49 14.33
N ALA A 56 -4.32 6.70 14.92
CA ALA A 56 -5.58 6.74 14.20
C ALA A 56 -5.65 7.92 13.21
N HIS A 57 -5.11 9.07 13.57
CA HIS A 57 -5.05 10.24 12.71
C HIS A 57 -4.13 9.99 11.48
N VAL A 58 -2.90 9.53 11.69
CA VAL A 58 -1.95 9.30 10.60
C VAL A 58 -2.44 8.21 9.64
N LEU A 59 -3.00 7.12 10.17
CA LEU A 59 -3.50 5.99 9.36
C LEU A 59 -4.94 6.18 8.88
N GLN A 60 -5.57 7.32 9.18
CA GLN A 60 -6.94 7.67 8.79
C GLN A 60 -8.01 6.71 9.36
N PHE A 61 -7.72 6.03 10.46
CA PHE A 61 -8.67 5.12 11.12
C PHE A 61 -9.85 5.86 11.75
N ASN A 62 -9.67 7.14 12.07
CA ASN A 62 -10.75 8.02 12.54
C ASN A 62 -11.89 8.20 11.53
N GLN A 63 -11.67 7.93 10.24
CA GLN A 63 -12.71 7.97 9.21
C GLN A 63 -13.61 6.71 9.23
N VAL A 64 -13.16 5.64 9.89
CA VAL A 64 -13.88 4.36 9.98
C VAL A 64 -14.93 4.45 11.09
N GLY A 65 -16.20 4.40 10.72
CA GLY A 65 -17.35 4.47 11.63
C GLY A 65 -18.05 5.83 11.71
N VAL A 66 -17.58 6.84 10.98
CA VAL A 66 -18.10 8.23 11.10
C VAL A 66 -19.16 8.58 10.04
N HIS A 67 -19.31 7.81 8.97
CA HIS A 67 -20.25 8.10 7.87
C HIS A 67 -21.69 7.57 8.07
N GLU A 68 -22.28 7.72 9.25
CA GLU A 68 -23.74 7.64 9.47
C GLU A 68 -24.33 8.99 9.93
N GLY A 69 -23.89 10.08 9.29
CA GLY A 69 -24.45 11.40 9.50
C GLY A 69 -24.25 12.29 8.28
N THR A 70 -25.26 12.37 7.42
CA THR A 70 -25.39 13.49 6.49
C THR A 70 -25.44 14.80 7.30
N PRO A 71 -24.72 15.87 6.89
CA PRO A 71 -24.93 17.18 7.48
C PRO A 71 -26.29 17.71 6.99
N VAL A 72 -27.33 17.55 7.81
CA VAL A 72 -28.63 18.16 7.56
C VAL A 72 -28.54 19.64 7.96
N THR A 73 -28.67 20.52 6.98
CA THR A 73 -28.87 21.97 7.17
C THR A 73 -30.04 22.21 8.14
N PRO A 74 -29.93 23.14 9.12
CA PRO A 74 -30.86 23.22 10.24
C PRO A 74 -32.17 23.90 9.84
N GLN A 75 -33.05 23.22 9.10
CA GLN A 75 -34.42 23.72 8.86
C GLN A 75 -35.56 22.69 8.94
N SER A 76 -35.33 21.42 9.27
CA SER A 76 -36.45 20.53 9.61
C SER A 76 -36.03 19.35 10.49
N LEU A 77 -35.98 19.57 11.81
CA LEU A 77 -35.93 18.47 12.77
C LEU A 77 -37.34 17.93 12.96
N THR A 78 -37.58 16.68 12.60
CA THR A 78 -38.78 15.98 13.06
C THR A 78 -38.56 15.47 14.49
N SER A 79 -39.65 15.26 15.24
CA SER A 79 -39.60 14.76 16.62
C SER A 79 -38.87 13.42 16.77
N CYS A 80 -38.74 12.66 15.68
CA CYS A 80 -38.02 11.39 15.64
C CYS A 80 -36.49 11.60 15.58
N ASP A 81 -36.03 12.60 14.82
CA ASP A 81 -34.60 12.95 14.68
C ASP A 81 -34.02 13.46 16.00
N PHE A 82 -34.82 14.23 16.75
CA PHE A 82 -34.44 14.71 18.08
C PHE A 82 -34.29 13.58 19.10
N MET A 83 -35.13 12.53 19.01
CA MET A 83 -34.98 11.35 19.88
C MET A 83 -33.76 10.50 19.53
N GLN A 84 -33.38 10.41 18.25
CA GLN A 84 -32.14 9.74 17.83
C GLN A 84 -30.89 10.53 18.25
N GLN A 85 -30.94 11.86 18.25
CA GLN A 85 -29.86 12.72 18.75
C GLN A 85 -29.68 12.58 20.26
N ILE A 86 -30.76 12.62 21.04
CA ILE A 86 -30.70 12.40 22.50
C ILE A 86 -30.13 11.01 22.83
N GLN A 87 -30.47 9.96 22.08
CA GLN A 87 -29.87 8.64 22.27
C GLN A 87 -28.36 8.59 21.98
N ARG A 88 -27.86 9.33 20.99
CA ARG A 88 -26.40 9.44 20.72
C ARG A 88 -25.65 10.17 21.84
N ASP A 89 -26.23 11.25 22.37
CA ASP A 89 -25.65 12.02 23.49
C ASP A 89 -25.67 11.24 24.84
N THR A 90 -26.37 10.10 24.90
CA THR A 90 -26.47 9.27 26.12
C THR A 90 -25.36 8.22 26.22
N TYR A 91 -24.60 7.96 25.16
CA TYR A 91 -23.47 7.02 25.21
C TYR A 91 -22.16 7.75 25.52
N PRO A 92 -21.39 7.33 26.53
CA PRO A 92 -20.06 7.88 26.76
C PRO A 92 -19.19 7.72 25.51
N ASP A 93 -18.49 8.77 25.09
CA ASP A 93 -17.59 8.77 23.92
C ASP A 93 -16.62 7.57 23.90
N ALA A 94 -16.21 7.10 25.07
CA ALA A 94 -15.37 5.92 25.25
C ALA A 94 -15.99 4.61 24.68
N ILE A 95 -17.31 4.45 24.75
CA ILE A 95 -18.01 3.28 24.20
C ILE A 95 -18.05 3.36 22.68
N LEU A 96 -18.31 4.54 22.12
CA LEU A 96 -18.29 4.77 20.67
C LEU A 96 -16.89 4.55 20.09
N GLN A 97 -15.85 5.05 20.76
CA GLN A 97 -14.45 4.81 20.38
C GLN A 97 -14.07 3.33 20.45
N ALA A 98 -14.49 2.60 21.49
CA ALA A 98 -14.23 1.16 21.61
C ALA A 98 -14.96 0.35 20.52
N GLN A 99 -16.19 0.73 20.16
CA GLN A 99 -16.94 0.12 19.06
C GLN A 99 -16.31 0.42 17.69
N ALA A 100 -15.88 1.66 17.46
CA ALA A 100 -15.15 2.05 16.25
C ALA A 100 -13.82 1.29 16.12
N ALA A 101 -13.04 1.18 17.20
CA ALA A 101 -11.82 0.37 17.25
C ALA A 101 -12.10 -1.11 16.92
N GLY A 102 -13.16 -1.69 17.50
CA GLY A 102 -13.60 -3.06 17.16
C GLY A 102 -13.98 -3.24 15.69
N LYS A 103 -14.63 -2.23 15.09
CA LYS A 103 -15.00 -2.21 13.66
C LYS A 103 -13.76 -2.15 12.75
N ILE A 104 -12.70 -1.44 13.15
CA ILE A 104 -11.43 -1.36 12.41
C ILE A 104 -10.75 -2.73 12.33
N HIS A 105 -10.51 -3.38 13.47
CA HIS A 105 -9.79 -4.66 13.50
C HIS A 105 -10.55 -5.78 12.79
N SER A 106 -11.87 -5.84 12.97
CA SER A 106 -12.72 -6.79 12.22
C SER A 106 -12.73 -6.50 10.71
N SER A 107 -12.72 -5.23 10.29
CA SER A 107 -12.61 -4.86 8.89
C SER A 107 -11.27 -5.24 8.28
N PHE A 108 -10.16 -5.10 9.01
CA PHE A 108 -8.84 -5.56 8.57
C PHE A 108 -8.78 -7.08 8.41
N ARG A 109 -9.42 -7.83 9.32
CA ARG A 109 -9.55 -9.28 9.21
C ARG A 109 -10.29 -9.66 7.93
N SER A 110 -11.45 -9.05 7.67
CA SER A 110 -12.23 -9.33 6.47
C SER A 110 -11.47 -8.94 5.19
N LEU A 111 -10.78 -7.82 5.19
CA LEU A 111 -9.96 -7.35 4.06
C LEU A 111 -8.79 -8.30 3.79
N SER A 112 -8.04 -8.68 4.84
CA SER A 112 -6.91 -9.60 4.72
C SER A 112 -7.36 -10.97 4.25
N ASN A 113 -8.51 -11.46 4.71
CA ASN A 113 -9.12 -12.67 4.18
C ASN A 113 -9.45 -12.51 2.69
N ALA A 114 -10.12 -11.43 2.28
CA ALA A 114 -10.48 -11.22 0.88
C ALA A 114 -9.25 -11.17 -0.05
N ILE A 115 -8.16 -10.54 0.38
CA ILE A 115 -6.90 -10.45 -0.38
C ILE A 115 -6.19 -11.81 -0.40
N ASN A 116 -6.04 -12.46 0.76
CA ASN A 116 -5.26 -13.70 0.89
C ASN A 116 -6.01 -14.97 0.47
N THR A 117 -7.34 -14.91 0.22
CA THR A 117 -8.13 -16.06 -0.27
C THR A 117 -7.82 -16.39 -1.74
N SER A 118 -6.84 -15.73 -2.36
CA SER A 118 -6.49 -15.96 -3.78
C SER A 118 -6.17 -17.43 -4.06
N THR A 119 -6.91 -17.97 -5.02
CA THR A 119 -6.89 -19.34 -5.57
C THR A 119 -5.63 -19.63 -6.41
N GLY A 120 -4.42 -19.40 -5.87
CA GLY A 120 -3.17 -19.66 -6.60
C GLY A 120 -2.98 -18.84 -7.89
N GLU A 121 -3.76 -17.77 -8.06
CA GLU A 121 -3.82 -16.95 -9.28
C GLU A 121 -2.64 -15.97 -9.38
N TYR A 122 -2.18 -15.45 -8.24
CA TYR A 122 -0.99 -14.63 -8.07
C TYR A 122 -0.27 -15.00 -6.77
N LEU A 123 1.01 -14.62 -6.66
CA LEU A 123 1.84 -14.83 -5.48
C LEU A 123 1.94 -13.52 -4.70
N LEU A 124 1.32 -13.47 -3.52
CA LEU A 124 1.47 -12.39 -2.55
C LEU A 124 1.98 -12.99 -1.23
N GLU A 125 3.26 -12.80 -0.96
CA GLU A 125 3.91 -13.28 0.27
C GLU A 125 4.12 -12.10 1.21
N SER A 126 3.63 -12.21 2.45
CA SER A 126 3.77 -11.16 3.46
C SER A 126 4.32 -11.71 4.77
N ALA A 127 5.31 -11.03 5.34
CA ALA A 127 5.90 -11.31 6.64
C ALA A 127 5.66 -10.12 7.57
N ASN A 128 4.60 -10.21 8.37
CA ASN A 128 4.15 -9.14 9.25
C ASN A 128 4.16 -9.64 10.71
N LYS A 129 4.99 -9.02 11.56
CA LYS A 129 5.09 -9.42 12.97
C LYS A 129 5.65 -8.32 13.86
N LEU A 130 5.15 -8.27 15.08
CA LEU A 130 5.66 -7.45 16.17
C LEU A 130 6.63 -8.28 17.02
N PHE A 131 7.83 -7.77 17.24
CA PHE A 131 8.83 -8.35 18.13
C PHE A 131 9.01 -7.42 19.33
N GLY A 132 8.76 -7.91 20.54
CA GLY A 132 8.94 -7.14 21.77
C GLY A 132 10.03 -7.73 22.64
N GLU A 133 10.65 -6.89 23.45
CA GLU A 133 11.58 -7.35 24.48
C GLU A 133 10.87 -8.34 25.42
N LYS A 134 11.51 -9.47 25.75
CA LYS A 134 11.00 -10.55 26.63
C LYS A 134 10.47 -10.06 27.99
N SER A 135 11.04 -9.00 28.53
CA SER A 135 10.65 -8.30 29.76
C SER A 135 9.30 -7.58 29.65
N ALA A 136 8.84 -7.27 28.44
CA ALA A 136 7.58 -6.56 28.22
C ALA A 136 6.33 -7.38 28.60
N ARG A 137 6.41 -8.71 28.73
CA ARG A 137 5.30 -9.57 29.20
C ARG A 137 3.92 -9.20 28.62
N PHE A 138 3.73 -9.49 27.33
CA PHE A 138 2.47 -9.19 26.64
C PHE A 138 1.24 -9.79 27.34
N LYS A 139 0.17 -9.00 27.42
CA LYS A 139 -1.13 -9.42 27.96
C LYS A 139 -1.73 -10.51 27.07
N GLU A 140 -2.28 -11.54 27.71
CA GLU A 140 -2.96 -12.64 27.03
C GLU A 140 -4.12 -12.15 26.14
N GLU A 141 -4.89 -11.18 26.62
CA GLU A 141 -5.98 -10.56 25.84
C GLU A 141 -5.47 -9.93 24.54
N TYR A 142 -4.35 -9.19 24.58
CA TYR A 142 -3.75 -8.59 23.40
C TYR A 142 -3.27 -9.66 22.40
N MET A 143 -2.64 -10.73 22.89
CA MET A 143 -2.20 -11.84 22.04
C MET A 143 -3.39 -12.54 21.36
N GLN A 144 -4.46 -12.81 22.11
CA GLN A 144 -5.68 -13.43 21.56
C GLN A 144 -6.37 -12.55 20.52
N LEU A 145 -6.47 -11.24 20.75
CA LEU A 145 -7.04 -10.30 19.79
C LEU A 145 -6.16 -10.16 18.54
N SER A 146 -4.83 -10.13 18.71
CA SER A 146 -3.87 -10.12 17.60
C SER A 146 -4.03 -11.36 16.71
N LYS A 147 -4.13 -12.55 17.34
CA LYS A 147 -4.38 -13.80 16.62
C LYS A 147 -5.74 -13.79 15.92
N LYS A 148 -6.79 -13.32 16.61
CA LYS A 148 -8.16 -13.28 16.10
C LYS A 148 -8.30 -12.42 14.85
N TYR A 149 -7.69 -11.23 14.83
CA TYR A 149 -7.89 -10.26 13.76
C TYR A 149 -6.80 -10.28 12.68
N TYR A 150 -5.58 -10.66 13.04
CA TYR A 150 -4.41 -10.54 12.17
C TYR A 150 -3.67 -11.86 11.94
N SER A 151 -4.15 -12.97 12.51
CA SER A 151 -3.54 -14.30 12.38
C SER A 151 -2.06 -14.33 12.78
N THR A 152 -1.66 -13.42 13.68
CA THR A 152 -0.28 -13.27 14.17
C THR A 152 -0.28 -12.95 15.65
N GLU A 153 0.79 -13.33 16.34
CA GLU A 153 1.01 -13.04 17.76
C GLU A 153 2.34 -12.29 17.88
N PRO A 154 2.46 -11.35 18.84
CA PRO A 154 3.73 -10.73 19.13
C PRO A 154 4.74 -11.78 19.59
N GLN A 155 6.00 -11.62 19.22
CA GLN A 155 7.07 -12.53 19.62
C GLN A 155 7.99 -11.85 20.63
N ALA A 156 8.11 -12.48 21.80
CA ALA A 156 9.10 -12.10 22.80
C ALA A 156 10.51 -12.47 22.33
N VAL A 157 11.44 -11.52 22.37
CA VAL A 157 12.84 -11.67 21.98
C VAL A 157 13.76 -10.93 22.95
N ASP A 158 15.05 -11.26 22.91
CA ASP A 158 16.05 -10.70 23.82
C ASP A 158 16.86 -9.64 23.10
N PHE A 159 16.42 -8.38 23.19
CA PHE A 159 17.20 -7.26 22.68
C PHE A 159 18.24 -6.81 23.69
N LEU A 160 17.93 -6.87 24.99
CA LEU A 160 18.77 -6.34 26.05
C LEU A 160 20.15 -7.03 26.12
N GLU A 161 20.18 -8.37 26.04
CA GLU A 161 21.41 -9.14 26.16
C GLU A 161 21.93 -9.63 24.81
N CYS A 162 21.05 -9.79 23.81
CA CYS A 162 21.35 -10.49 22.55
C CYS A 162 20.90 -9.76 21.27
N ALA A 163 20.94 -8.41 21.23
CA ALA A 163 20.41 -7.59 20.12
C ALA A 163 20.82 -8.07 18.71
N GLU A 164 22.11 -8.26 18.43
CA GLU A 164 22.60 -8.66 17.10
C GLU A 164 22.16 -10.08 16.70
N ASP A 165 22.11 -11.01 17.65
CA ASP A 165 21.61 -12.36 17.38
C ASP A 165 20.10 -12.36 17.17
N THR A 166 19.37 -11.52 17.92
CA THR A 166 17.94 -11.28 17.71
C THR A 166 17.68 -10.68 16.33
N ARG A 167 18.46 -9.69 15.90
CA ARG A 167 18.40 -9.11 14.55
C ARG A 167 18.54 -10.17 13.45
N LYS A 168 19.56 -11.03 13.56
CA LYS A 168 19.80 -12.13 12.62
C LYS A 168 18.64 -13.13 12.60
N LYS A 169 18.08 -13.47 13.77
CA LYS A 169 16.90 -14.35 13.89
C LYS A 169 15.67 -13.74 13.19
N ILE A 170 15.42 -12.44 13.38
CA ILE A 170 14.33 -11.71 12.71
C ILE A 170 14.52 -11.76 11.19
N ASN A 171 15.72 -11.42 10.69
CA ASN A 171 16.02 -11.48 9.25
C ASN A 171 15.88 -12.90 8.67
N SER A 172 16.31 -13.94 9.40
CA SER A 172 16.13 -15.32 8.97
C SER A 172 14.66 -15.72 8.91
N TRP A 173 13.83 -15.24 9.84
CA TRP A 173 12.39 -15.45 9.82
C TRP A 173 11.75 -14.75 8.62
N VAL A 174 12.06 -13.47 8.38
CA VAL A 174 11.57 -12.71 7.21
C VAL A 174 11.97 -13.40 5.90
N LYS A 175 13.22 -13.82 5.78
CA LYS A 175 13.73 -14.56 4.61
C LYS A 175 12.91 -15.82 4.38
N THR A 176 12.56 -16.55 5.43
CA THR A 176 11.77 -17.78 5.32
C THR A 176 10.34 -17.48 4.85
N GLN A 177 9.68 -16.51 5.48
CA GLN A 177 8.30 -16.13 5.14
C GLN A 177 8.19 -15.58 3.71
N THR A 178 9.23 -14.89 3.23
CA THR A 178 9.27 -14.32 1.88
C THR A 178 9.92 -15.23 0.84
N LYS A 179 10.10 -16.53 1.15
CA LYS A 179 10.72 -17.53 0.26
C LYS A 179 12.08 -17.10 -0.30
N GLY A 180 12.86 -16.40 0.52
CA GLY A 180 14.20 -15.91 0.20
C GLY A 180 14.25 -14.57 -0.52
N LYS A 181 13.11 -13.96 -0.85
CA LYS A 181 13.04 -12.72 -1.63
C LYS A 181 13.47 -11.48 -0.84
N ILE A 182 13.28 -11.49 0.49
CA ILE A 182 13.69 -10.39 1.37
C ILE A 182 14.63 -10.95 2.45
N PRO A 183 15.95 -11.04 2.19
CA PRO A 183 16.87 -11.73 3.08
C PRO A 183 17.40 -10.87 4.25
N ASN A 184 17.41 -9.55 4.14
CA ASN A 184 18.03 -8.65 5.11
C ASN A 184 17.21 -7.36 5.30
N LEU A 185 16.10 -7.49 6.02
CA LEU A 185 15.20 -6.37 6.30
C LEU A 185 15.81 -5.39 7.31
N LEU A 186 16.33 -5.91 8.43
CA LEU A 186 16.94 -5.10 9.50
C LEU A 186 18.43 -4.91 9.23
N PRO A 187 18.90 -3.68 8.91
CA PRO A 187 20.31 -3.40 8.69
C PRO A 187 21.13 -3.57 9.97
N GLU A 188 22.46 -3.74 9.84
CA GLU A 188 23.34 -3.84 11.01
C GLU A 188 23.29 -2.55 11.84
N GLY A 189 23.30 -2.68 13.17
CA GLY A 189 23.17 -1.53 14.08
C GLY A 189 21.76 -0.93 14.18
N SER A 190 20.74 -1.51 13.51
CA SER A 190 19.36 -1.01 13.58
C SER A 190 18.59 -1.40 14.84
N VAL A 191 19.15 -2.31 15.65
CA VAL A 191 18.62 -2.69 16.96
C VAL A 191 19.76 -2.80 17.95
N ASP A 192 19.48 -2.48 19.21
CA ASP A 192 20.44 -2.41 20.29
C ASP A 192 19.82 -2.84 21.63
N ALA A 193 20.57 -2.72 22.72
CA ALA A 193 20.11 -3.07 24.07
C ALA A 193 18.96 -2.18 24.59
N ASN A 194 18.72 -1.01 23.97
CA ASN A 194 17.62 -0.11 24.33
C ASN A 194 16.34 -0.40 23.53
N THR A 195 16.40 -1.31 22.56
CA THR A 195 15.27 -1.67 21.71
C THR A 195 14.20 -2.41 22.53
N LYS A 196 13.00 -1.84 22.58
CA LYS A 196 11.83 -2.38 23.29
C LYS A 196 10.86 -3.09 22.39
N MET A 197 10.61 -2.55 21.20
CA MET A 197 9.64 -3.13 20.27
C MET A 197 9.98 -2.79 18.82
N VAL A 198 10.02 -3.81 17.98
CA VAL A 198 10.26 -3.68 16.54
C VAL A 198 9.08 -4.24 15.77
N LEU A 199 8.56 -3.45 14.85
CA LEU A 199 7.56 -3.92 13.90
C LEU A 199 8.20 -4.22 12.55
N VAL A 200 7.96 -5.44 12.06
CA VAL A 200 8.45 -5.91 10.77
C VAL A 200 7.29 -6.06 9.81
N ASN A 201 7.45 -5.46 8.64
CA ASN A 201 6.53 -5.55 7.52
C ASN A 201 7.30 -5.80 6.22
N ALA A 202 7.20 -6.99 5.65
CA ALA A 202 7.85 -7.31 4.38
C ALA A 202 6.85 -7.95 3.42
N VAL A 203 6.76 -7.46 2.18
CA VAL A 203 5.80 -7.95 1.20
C VAL A 203 6.48 -8.14 -0.16
N TYR A 204 6.22 -9.29 -0.78
CA TYR A 204 6.65 -9.61 -2.13
C TYR A 204 5.43 -9.96 -2.99
N PHE A 205 5.34 -9.32 -4.15
CA PHE A 205 4.29 -9.60 -5.13
C PHE A 205 4.88 -10.08 -6.44
N LYS A 206 4.31 -11.18 -6.95
CA LYS A 206 4.51 -11.65 -8.32
C LYS A 206 3.18 -12.13 -8.89
N GLY A 207 2.60 -11.32 -9.76
CA GLY A 207 1.39 -11.65 -10.51
C GLY A 207 1.71 -12.21 -11.90
N ARG A 208 0.77 -12.99 -12.46
CA ARG A 208 0.78 -13.36 -13.87
C ARG A 208 -0.25 -12.51 -14.61
N TRP A 209 0.11 -11.94 -15.74
CA TRP A 209 -0.84 -11.19 -16.56
C TRP A 209 -1.98 -12.08 -17.04
N LYS A 210 -3.19 -11.51 -17.15
CA LYS A 210 -4.34 -12.17 -17.79
C LYS A 210 -4.02 -12.48 -19.26
N THR A 211 -3.39 -11.53 -19.94
CA THR A 211 -2.80 -11.72 -21.28
C THR A 211 -1.28 -11.54 -21.20
N PRO A 212 -0.46 -12.55 -21.53
CA PRO A 212 1.00 -12.43 -21.51
C PRO A 212 1.53 -11.45 -22.57
N PHE A 213 2.66 -10.81 -22.28
CA PHE A 213 3.36 -9.97 -23.25
C PHE A 213 4.02 -10.82 -24.34
N GLN A 214 4.02 -10.29 -25.57
CA GLN A 214 4.58 -10.98 -26.72
C GLN A 214 6.11 -10.85 -26.75
N LYS A 215 6.82 -11.94 -27.06
CA LYS A 215 8.27 -11.95 -27.28
C LYS A 215 8.64 -11.43 -28.68
N LYS A 216 8.08 -10.27 -29.06
CA LYS A 216 8.22 -9.69 -30.42
C LYS A 216 9.37 -8.70 -30.52
N LEU A 217 9.59 -7.91 -29.47
CA LEU A 217 10.66 -6.92 -29.44
C LEU A 217 12.02 -7.60 -29.29
N LYS A 218 13.00 -7.14 -30.08
CA LYS A 218 14.40 -7.56 -30.02
C LYS A 218 15.24 -6.35 -29.65
N GLY A 219 16.20 -6.55 -28.74
CA GLY A 219 17.11 -5.49 -28.31
C GLY A 219 16.58 -4.64 -27.16
N LEU A 220 17.38 -3.64 -26.78
CA LEU A 220 17.07 -2.70 -25.71
C LEU A 220 16.51 -1.40 -26.29
N TYR A 221 15.64 -0.74 -25.53
CA TYR A 221 14.95 0.50 -25.89
C TYR A 221 15.35 1.61 -24.91
N PRO A 222 15.39 2.88 -25.34
CA PRO A 222 15.66 3.98 -24.43
C PRO A 222 14.49 4.18 -23.46
N PHE A 223 14.82 4.33 -22.18
CA PHE A 223 13.97 4.90 -21.15
C PHE A 223 14.54 6.27 -20.76
N HIS A 224 13.80 7.33 -21.01
CA HIS A 224 14.19 8.70 -20.75
C HIS A 224 13.97 9.01 -19.27
N VAL A 225 15.03 9.00 -18.46
CA VAL A 225 14.97 9.35 -17.03
C VAL A 225 14.63 10.84 -16.86
N ASN A 226 15.11 11.67 -17.79
CA ASN A 226 14.75 13.08 -17.94
C ASN A 226 15.03 13.52 -19.39
N SER A 227 14.87 14.82 -19.69
CA SER A 227 15.06 15.42 -21.01
C SER A 227 16.47 15.21 -21.61
N THR A 228 17.48 14.95 -20.77
CA THR A 228 18.89 14.83 -21.19
C THR A 228 19.48 13.43 -20.99
N GLN A 229 18.90 12.62 -20.10
CA GLN A 229 19.44 11.33 -19.68
C GLN A 229 18.49 10.19 -20.05
N HIS A 230 19.02 9.15 -20.68
CA HIS A 230 18.31 7.91 -20.94
C HIS A 230 19.11 6.69 -20.50
N LYS A 231 18.40 5.58 -20.27
CA LYS A 231 18.96 4.26 -19.96
C LYS A 231 18.36 3.22 -20.90
N SER A 232 19.11 2.19 -21.24
CA SER A 232 18.62 1.11 -22.09
C SER A 232 17.87 0.06 -21.25
N VAL A 233 16.63 -0.26 -21.63
CA VAL A 233 15.76 -1.24 -20.94
C VAL A 233 15.26 -2.33 -21.87
N GLU A 234 14.90 -3.48 -21.30
CA GLU A 234 14.05 -4.43 -22.00
C GLU A 234 12.62 -3.91 -22.02
N MET A 235 12.08 -3.69 -23.22
CA MET A 235 10.70 -3.26 -23.40
C MET A 235 9.82 -4.47 -23.72
N MET A 236 8.68 -4.55 -23.06
CA MET A 236 7.64 -5.55 -23.30
C MET A 236 6.60 -4.99 -24.27
N PHE A 237 5.97 -5.85 -25.08
CA PHE A 237 4.98 -5.44 -26.08
C PHE A 237 3.69 -6.25 -25.96
N LEU A 238 2.56 -5.55 -25.98
CA LEU A 238 1.23 -6.14 -26.00
C LEU A 238 0.33 -5.35 -26.97
N ASN A 239 -0.56 -6.05 -27.67
CA ASN A 239 -1.65 -5.44 -28.44
C ASN A 239 -2.91 -6.19 -28.07
N GLU A 240 -3.83 -5.53 -27.37
CA GLU A 240 -4.97 -6.16 -26.69
C GLU A 240 -6.07 -5.12 -26.42
N LYS A 241 -7.30 -5.60 -26.26
CA LYS A 241 -8.41 -4.78 -25.77
C LYS A 241 -8.27 -4.50 -24.29
N LEU A 242 -8.03 -3.24 -23.94
CA LEU A 242 -7.72 -2.79 -22.58
C LEU A 242 -8.46 -1.51 -22.25
N ASN A 243 -8.76 -1.32 -20.96
CA ASN A 243 -9.28 -0.04 -20.49
C ASN A 243 -8.16 1.00 -20.51
N ILE A 244 -8.38 2.07 -21.27
CA ILE A 244 -7.50 3.23 -21.37
C ILE A 244 -8.31 4.51 -21.19
N GLY A 245 -7.68 5.54 -20.63
CA GLY A 245 -8.28 6.85 -20.43
C GLY A 245 -7.24 7.96 -20.57
N TYR A 246 -7.72 9.20 -20.55
CA TYR A 246 -6.88 10.39 -20.63
C TYR A 246 -7.36 11.48 -19.67
N ILE A 247 -6.46 11.95 -18.81
CA ILE A 247 -6.72 13.00 -17.82
C ILE A 247 -6.27 14.32 -18.43
N ALA A 248 -7.16 14.97 -19.17
CA ALA A 248 -6.84 16.17 -19.97
C ALA A 248 -6.20 17.31 -19.16
N ASP A 249 -6.68 17.57 -17.94
CA ASP A 249 -6.16 18.64 -17.08
C ASP A 249 -4.70 18.43 -16.68
N LEU A 250 -4.23 17.18 -16.66
CA LEU A 250 -2.87 16.81 -16.27
C LEU A 250 -1.99 16.36 -17.44
N LYS A 251 -2.59 16.16 -18.63
CA LYS A 251 -1.95 15.55 -19.79
C LYS A 251 -1.32 14.19 -19.46
N VAL A 252 -2.15 13.30 -18.92
CA VAL A 252 -1.73 11.97 -18.44
C VAL A 252 -2.61 10.89 -19.08
N GLN A 253 -1.99 9.91 -19.71
CA GLN A 253 -2.65 8.65 -20.09
C GLN A 253 -2.77 7.73 -18.87
N ILE A 254 -3.91 7.04 -18.75
CA ILE A 254 -4.12 6.00 -17.75
C ILE A 254 -4.45 4.67 -18.43
N LEU A 255 -3.79 3.59 -18.04
CA LEU A 255 -3.98 2.25 -18.61
C LEU A 255 -4.21 1.22 -17.50
N GLU A 256 -5.21 0.36 -17.65
CA GLU A 256 -5.43 -0.82 -16.80
C GLU A 256 -4.85 -2.08 -17.47
N LEU A 257 -3.95 -2.77 -16.78
CA LEU A 257 -3.42 -4.08 -17.14
C LEU A 257 -3.88 -5.15 -16.12
N PRO A 258 -4.81 -6.04 -16.51
CA PRO A 258 -5.30 -7.07 -15.60
C PRO A 258 -4.29 -8.20 -15.36
N TYR A 259 -4.14 -8.59 -14.10
CA TYR A 259 -3.55 -9.88 -13.73
C TYR A 259 -4.62 -10.98 -13.79
N VAL A 260 -4.19 -12.23 -13.65
CA VAL A 260 -5.10 -13.34 -13.34
C VAL A 260 -5.75 -13.08 -11.98
N GLY A 261 -7.06 -13.28 -11.91
CA GLY A 261 -7.85 -13.08 -10.70
C GLY A 261 -8.37 -11.64 -10.58
N ASN A 262 -8.52 -11.19 -9.33
CA ASN A 262 -9.15 -9.91 -9.01
C ASN A 262 -8.14 -8.78 -8.77
N VAL A 263 -7.01 -8.78 -9.49
CA VAL A 263 -5.93 -7.80 -9.32
C VAL A 263 -5.62 -7.13 -10.67
N SER A 264 -5.36 -5.83 -10.66
CA SER A 264 -4.94 -5.10 -11.86
C SER A 264 -3.89 -4.06 -11.53
N MET A 265 -2.96 -3.84 -12.46
CA MET A 265 -2.04 -2.73 -12.42
C MET A 265 -2.64 -1.58 -13.21
N PHE A 266 -2.67 -0.39 -12.64
CA PHE A 266 -2.94 0.84 -13.38
C PHE A 266 -1.64 1.62 -13.52
N LEU A 267 -1.39 2.14 -14.73
CA LEU A 267 -0.24 2.99 -15.02
C LEU A 267 -0.75 4.38 -15.39
N LEU A 268 -0.15 5.41 -14.80
CA LEU A 268 -0.42 6.81 -15.09
C LEU A 268 0.86 7.42 -15.67
N LEU A 269 0.81 7.74 -16.96
CA LEU A 269 1.94 8.19 -17.75
C LEU A 269 1.68 9.62 -18.26
N PRO A 270 2.43 10.63 -17.79
CA PRO A 270 2.41 11.96 -18.39
C PRO A 270 2.74 11.93 -19.89
N ASP A 271 2.26 12.89 -20.69
CA ASP A 271 2.49 12.87 -22.14
C ASP A 271 3.95 13.10 -22.53
N GLU A 272 4.63 14.03 -21.85
CA GLU A 272 5.94 14.51 -22.25
C GLU A 272 6.83 14.82 -21.04
N ILE A 273 8.12 14.57 -21.21
CA ILE A 273 9.17 15.14 -20.36
C ILE A 273 9.54 16.52 -20.89
N ALA A 274 9.33 17.56 -20.10
CA ALA A 274 9.83 18.91 -20.36
C ALA A 274 11.29 19.06 -19.87
N GLU A 275 11.97 20.14 -20.30
CA GLU A 275 13.36 20.41 -19.90
C GLU A 275 13.58 20.41 -18.38
N SER A 276 12.57 20.85 -17.60
CA SER A 276 12.66 21.02 -16.15
C SER A 276 11.78 20.05 -15.32
N SER A 277 11.02 19.14 -15.95
CA SER A 277 10.05 18.28 -15.25
C SER A 277 9.65 17.10 -16.14
N THR A 278 9.35 15.95 -15.52
CA THR A 278 8.85 14.76 -16.23
C THR A 278 7.32 14.75 -16.35
N GLY A 279 6.64 15.84 -15.95
CA GLY A 279 5.19 15.91 -15.81
C GLY A 279 4.66 15.18 -14.57
N LEU A 280 5.48 14.32 -13.96
CA LEU A 280 5.12 13.51 -12.81
C LEU A 280 4.85 14.37 -11.57
N GLU A 281 5.59 15.46 -11.36
CA GLU A 281 5.44 16.31 -10.16
C GLU A 281 4.03 16.91 -10.06
N LEU A 282 3.45 17.32 -11.19
CA LEU A 282 2.08 17.83 -11.22
C LEU A 282 1.09 16.71 -10.88
N LEU A 283 1.23 15.54 -11.48
CA LEU A 283 0.41 14.37 -11.19
C LEU A 283 0.47 13.96 -9.71
N GLU A 284 1.66 13.91 -9.12
CA GLU A 284 1.89 13.56 -7.72
C GLU A 284 1.23 14.58 -6.77
N SER A 285 1.33 15.87 -7.08
CA SER A 285 0.73 16.93 -6.26
C SER A 285 -0.80 16.86 -6.25
N GLU A 286 -1.40 16.52 -7.40
CA GLU A 286 -2.84 16.46 -7.60
C GLU A 286 -3.48 15.12 -7.19
N LEU A 287 -2.67 14.16 -6.73
CA LEU A 287 -3.14 12.83 -6.32
C LEU A 287 -3.95 12.92 -5.01
N THR A 288 -5.28 12.93 -5.13
CA THR A 288 -6.24 12.87 -4.00
C THR A 288 -7.18 11.67 -4.16
N TYR A 289 -7.86 11.26 -3.09
CA TYR A 289 -8.79 10.13 -3.14
C TYR A 289 -9.88 10.35 -4.19
N ASP A 290 -10.54 11.51 -4.17
CA ASP A 290 -11.63 11.83 -5.11
C ASP A 290 -11.15 11.86 -6.56
N LYS A 291 -9.98 12.48 -6.80
CA LYS A 291 -9.39 12.54 -8.13
C LYS A 291 -8.99 11.17 -8.64
N LEU A 292 -8.32 10.37 -7.81
CA LEU A 292 -7.94 9.01 -8.16
C LEU A 292 -9.17 8.14 -8.46
N ASN A 293 -10.21 8.21 -7.63
CA ASN A 293 -11.44 7.46 -7.85
C ASN A 293 -12.16 7.89 -9.14
N LYS A 294 -12.14 9.20 -9.47
CA LYS A 294 -12.62 9.71 -10.75
C LYS A 294 -11.79 9.19 -11.93
N TRP A 295 -10.47 9.22 -11.83
CA TRP A 295 -9.58 8.78 -12.91
C TRP A 295 -9.71 7.29 -13.22
N LEU A 296 -9.99 6.48 -12.19
CA LEU A 296 -10.18 5.02 -12.30
C LEU A 296 -11.63 4.62 -12.62
N SER A 297 -12.55 5.57 -12.80
CA SER A 297 -13.95 5.26 -13.08
C SER A 297 -14.20 4.94 -14.55
N GLU A 298 -15.34 4.29 -14.80
CA GLU A 298 -15.85 4.01 -16.15
C GLU A 298 -16.16 5.29 -16.96
N ASP A 299 -16.26 6.46 -16.30
CA ASP A 299 -16.43 7.75 -16.98
C ASP A 299 -15.12 8.26 -17.60
N THR A 300 -13.97 7.82 -17.06
CA THR A 300 -12.64 8.23 -17.54
C THR A 300 -11.98 7.17 -18.41
N MET A 301 -12.23 5.89 -18.11
CA MET A 301 -11.59 4.75 -18.78
C MET A 301 -12.60 3.94 -19.60
N ALA A 302 -12.25 3.63 -20.84
CA ALA A 302 -13.05 2.79 -21.73
C ALA A 302 -12.17 1.75 -22.44
N GLU A 303 -12.77 0.62 -22.84
CA GLU A 303 -12.07 -0.43 -23.56
C GLU A 303 -11.76 0.00 -25.00
N ASP A 304 -10.51 -0.13 -25.42
CA ASP A 304 -10.05 0.13 -26.79
C ASP A 304 -8.97 -0.89 -27.21
N ASP A 305 -8.68 -1.01 -28.51
CA ASP A 305 -7.60 -1.83 -29.05
C ASP A 305 -6.25 -1.08 -28.88
N VAL A 306 -5.56 -1.33 -27.76
CA VAL A 306 -4.38 -0.57 -27.33
C VAL A 306 -3.08 -1.29 -27.70
N VAL A 307 -2.11 -0.55 -28.25
CA VAL A 307 -0.72 -1.01 -28.38
C VAL A 307 0.11 -0.53 -27.19
N VAL A 308 0.60 -1.46 -26.39
CA VAL A 308 1.25 -1.19 -25.10
C VAL A 308 2.74 -1.54 -25.15
N TYR A 309 3.55 -0.61 -24.66
CA TYR A 309 4.97 -0.78 -24.41
C TYR A 309 5.26 -0.42 -22.95
N ILE A 310 5.76 -1.38 -22.17
CA ILE A 310 6.17 -1.14 -20.77
C ILE A 310 7.52 -1.81 -20.49
N PRO A 311 8.38 -1.22 -19.65
CA PRO A 311 9.66 -1.84 -19.30
C PRO A 311 9.43 -3.11 -18.48
N GLU A 312 10.30 -4.10 -18.69
CA GLU A 312 10.50 -5.17 -17.71
C GLU A 312 11.35 -4.61 -16.58
N PHE A 313 10.88 -4.72 -15.33
CA PHE A 313 11.58 -4.16 -14.19
C PHE A 313 11.33 -4.94 -12.90
N LYS A 314 12.25 -4.74 -11.97
CA LYS A 314 12.14 -5.22 -10.60
C LYS A 314 12.38 -4.05 -9.66
N LEU A 315 11.45 -3.81 -8.75
CA LEU A 315 11.59 -2.79 -7.71
C LEU A 315 11.69 -3.45 -6.34
N GLU A 316 12.59 -2.94 -5.52
CA GLU A 316 12.80 -3.35 -4.14
C GLU A 316 13.09 -2.09 -3.33
N GLU A 317 12.12 -1.65 -2.54
CA GLU A 317 12.26 -0.44 -1.73
C GLU A 317 12.07 -0.78 -0.26
N ARG A 318 12.94 -0.19 0.57
CA ARG A 318 12.98 -0.40 2.02
C ARG A 318 12.90 0.94 2.75
N TYR A 319 12.07 1.00 3.78
CA TYR A 319 11.87 2.19 4.61
C TYR A 319 11.98 1.85 6.09
N GLU A 320 12.64 2.73 6.81
CA GLU A 320 12.60 2.81 8.27
C GLU A 320 11.51 3.82 8.62
N LEU A 321 10.31 3.32 8.94
CA LEU A 321 9.10 4.14 8.98
C LEU A 321 9.04 5.07 10.18
N LYS A 322 9.85 4.86 11.22
CA LYS A 322 9.85 5.68 12.44
C LYS A 322 9.93 7.19 12.15
N THR A 323 10.95 7.61 11.41
CA THR A 323 11.18 9.04 11.11
C THR A 323 10.06 9.61 10.24
N ILE A 324 9.59 8.83 9.26
CA ILE A 324 8.52 9.23 8.35
C ILE A 324 7.22 9.44 9.14
N LEU A 325 6.82 8.42 9.91
CA LEU A 325 5.59 8.41 10.66
C LEU A 325 5.58 9.44 11.80
N THR A 326 6.73 9.67 12.45
CA THR A 326 6.90 10.75 13.42
C THR A 326 6.64 12.10 12.76
N SER A 327 7.22 12.33 11.57
CA SER A 327 7.04 13.58 10.80
C SER A 327 5.62 13.77 10.28
N MET A 328 4.87 12.67 10.10
CA MET A 328 3.45 12.69 9.76
C MET A 328 2.53 12.93 10.98
N GLY A 329 3.07 13.04 12.20
CA GLY A 329 2.31 13.38 13.41
C GLY A 329 2.12 12.24 14.41
N MET A 330 2.80 11.10 14.22
CA MET A 330 2.76 9.96 15.15
C MET A 330 4.06 9.88 15.95
N GLY A 331 4.31 10.82 16.86
CA GLY A 331 5.55 10.90 17.62
C GLY A 331 5.53 10.11 18.94
N ASP A 332 4.38 10.06 19.62
CA ASP A 332 4.28 9.47 20.97
C ASP A 332 4.60 7.99 20.96
N ALA A 333 4.13 7.26 19.93
CA ALA A 333 4.37 5.84 19.77
C ALA A 333 5.87 5.47 19.78
N PHE A 334 6.73 6.37 19.30
CA PHE A 334 8.18 6.16 19.22
C PHE A 334 8.96 6.77 20.38
N SER A 335 8.28 7.44 21.31
CA SER A 335 8.89 8.24 22.37
C SER A 335 8.81 7.53 23.71
N GLN A 336 9.97 7.24 24.30
CA GLN A 336 10.05 6.66 25.64
C GLN A 336 9.37 7.61 26.66
N GLY A 337 8.44 7.07 27.45
CA GLY A 337 7.71 7.80 28.48
C GLY A 337 6.49 8.60 28.00
N GLN A 338 6.28 8.72 26.67
CA GLN A 338 5.04 9.26 26.09
C GLN A 338 4.17 8.15 25.48
N ALA A 339 4.81 7.11 24.94
CA ALA A 339 4.11 5.96 24.39
C ALA A 339 3.21 5.30 25.44
N ASN A 340 1.93 5.16 25.10
CA ASN A 340 0.96 4.47 25.93
C ASN A 340 0.49 3.19 25.22
N PHE A 341 1.23 2.11 25.46
CA PHE A 341 0.89 0.75 25.04
C PHE A 341 0.37 -0.11 26.21
N SER A 342 -0.35 0.52 27.15
CA SER A 342 -0.96 -0.19 28.29
C SER A 342 -2.00 -1.24 27.88
N GLY A 343 -2.47 -1.25 26.62
CA GLY A 343 -3.27 -2.34 26.06
C GLY A 343 -2.44 -3.59 25.74
N MET A 344 -1.14 -3.46 25.50
CA MET A 344 -0.23 -4.57 25.17
C MET A 344 0.42 -5.18 26.40
N SER A 345 0.84 -4.35 27.36
CA SER A 345 1.58 -4.76 28.55
C SER A 345 1.06 -4.06 29.80
N GLY A 346 1.28 -4.67 30.97
CA GLY A 346 1.10 -4.00 32.26
C GLY A 346 2.29 -3.10 32.64
N GLU A 347 3.44 -3.29 31.98
CA GLU A 347 4.65 -2.48 32.18
C GLU A 347 4.55 -1.18 31.35
N ASN A 348 4.93 -0.05 31.96
CA ASN A 348 4.81 1.28 31.35
C ASN A 348 6.09 1.72 30.59
N ASP A 349 6.96 0.79 30.22
CA ASP A 349 8.22 1.08 29.54
C ASP A 349 8.23 0.69 28.04
N LEU A 350 7.12 0.16 27.54
CA LEU A 350 6.98 -0.25 26.15
C LEU A 350 6.77 0.96 25.23
N PHE A 351 7.60 1.08 24.21
CA PHE A 351 7.45 2.02 23.10
C PHE A 351 7.90 1.35 21.81
N LEU A 352 7.44 1.85 20.66
CA LEU A 352 7.82 1.35 19.35
C LEU A 352 9.21 1.89 19.01
N SER A 353 10.23 1.05 19.11
CA SER A 353 11.61 1.45 18.87
C SER A 353 11.88 1.66 17.39
N GLU A 354 11.47 0.71 16.55
CA GLU A 354 11.65 0.78 15.09
C GLU A 354 10.51 0.11 14.33
N VAL A 355 10.32 0.55 13.08
CA VAL A 355 9.35 -0.04 12.14
C VAL A 355 10.02 -0.18 10.79
N PHE A 356 10.17 -1.42 10.32
CA PHE A 356 10.78 -1.70 9.02
C PHE A 356 9.72 -2.12 8.01
N HIS A 357 9.69 -1.44 6.87
CA HIS A 357 8.90 -1.82 5.71
C HIS A 357 9.82 -2.17 4.54
N GLN A 358 9.56 -3.29 3.87
CA GLN A 358 10.13 -3.56 2.55
C GLN A 358 9.07 -4.13 1.61
N ALA A 359 8.99 -3.56 0.42
CA ALA A 359 8.14 -4.04 -0.65
C ALA A 359 8.98 -4.43 -1.87
N SER A 360 8.65 -5.54 -2.50
CA SER A 360 9.29 -5.99 -3.74
C SER A 360 8.25 -6.42 -4.77
N VAL A 361 8.48 -6.02 -6.03
CA VAL A 361 7.67 -6.42 -7.18
C VAL A 361 8.57 -6.80 -8.36
N GLU A 362 8.15 -7.81 -9.10
CA GLU A 362 8.76 -8.25 -10.35
C GLU A 362 7.72 -8.12 -11.47
N VAL A 363 7.99 -7.24 -12.44
CA VAL A 363 7.16 -6.99 -13.62
C VAL A 363 7.88 -7.55 -14.83
N ASN A 364 7.35 -8.65 -15.37
CA ASN A 364 7.97 -9.39 -16.47
C ASN A 364 6.90 -9.79 -17.53
N LYS A 365 7.33 -10.57 -18.53
CA LYS A 365 6.47 -10.96 -19.67
C LYS A 365 5.46 -12.08 -19.34
N GLU A 366 5.55 -12.71 -18.16
CA GLU A 366 4.84 -13.94 -17.82
C GLU A 366 3.32 -13.72 -17.62
N GLY A 367 2.51 -14.59 -18.21
CA GLY A 367 1.05 -14.62 -18.07
C GLY A 367 0.50 -16.04 -18.06
N THR A 368 -0.81 -16.21 -18.22
CA THR A 368 -1.41 -17.56 -18.33
C THR A 368 -1.12 -18.22 -19.67
N GLU A 369 -0.25 -19.24 -19.67
CA GLU A 369 0.06 -20.08 -20.85
C GLU A 369 -1.18 -20.80 -21.43
N ALA A 370 -2.26 -20.96 -20.66
CA ALA A 370 -3.49 -21.63 -21.11
C ALA A 370 -4.37 -20.81 -22.07
N SER A 371 -4.07 -19.53 -22.31
CA SER A 371 -4.73 -18.72 -23.34
C SER A 371 -3.88 -18.53 -24.61
N ALA A 372 -2.69 -19.14 -24.67
CA ALA A 372 -1.78 -19.06 -25.82
C ALA A 372 -2.23 -19.90 -27.02
N GLY A 373 -3.47 -20.41 -27.01
CA GLY A 373 -3.95 -21.44 -27.93
C GLY A 373 -5.33 -21.19 -28.51
N THR A 374 -5.79 -19.95 -28.73
CA THR A 374 -6.92 -19.70 -29.64
C THR A 374 -7.00 -18.23 -30.06
N GLY A 375 -6.62 -17.97 -31.31
CA GLY A 375 -7.33 -17.04 -32.21
C GLY A 375 -7.45 -15.56 -31.82
N ALA A 376 -6.52 -14.75 -32.30
CA ALA A 376 -6.84 -13.45 -32.89
C ALA A 376 -5.78 -13.06 -33.93
N ILE A 377 -5.86 -13.65 -35.13
CA ILE A 377 -5.40 -12.94 -36.32
C ILE A 377 -6.46 -11.85 -36.55
N MET A 378 -6.25 -10.67 -35.97
CA MET A 378 -7.03 -9.48 -36.32
C MET A 378 -6.53 -8.97 -37.67
N THR A 379 -6.99 -9.59 -38.75
CA THR A 379 -7.03 -8.95 -40.07
C THR A 379 -8.21 -8.00 -40.10
N GLY A 380 -7.98 -6.77 -39.63
CA GLY A 380 -8.88 -5.63 -39.80
C GLY A 380 -8.07 -4.43 -40.26
N ARG A 381 -8.08 -4.15 -41.57
CA ARG A 381 -7.55 -2.90 -42.11
C ARG A 381 -8.59 -1.80 -41.90
N THR A 382 -8.42 -0.99 -40.86
CA THR A 382 -8.93 0.38 -40.79
C THR A 382 -7.75 1.28 -40.44
N GLY A 383 -7.52 2.33 -41.22
CA GLY A 383 -6.28 3.12 -41.27
C GLY A 383 -6.04 4.07 -40.09
N HIS A 384 -6.54 3.77 -38.90
CA HIS A 384 -6.19 4.47 -37.66
C HIS A 384 -5.64 3.42 -36.70
N GLY A 385 -4.33 3.42 -36.47
CA GLY A 385 -3.77 2.61 -35.39
C GLY A 385 -4.45 3.05 -34.09
N GLY A 386 -4.96 2.09 -33.31
CA GLY A 386 -5.55 2.37 -32.00
C GLY A 386 -4.56 3.10 -31.08
N PRO A 387 -5.03 3.57 -29.91
CA PRO A 387 -4.20 4.34 -29.00
C PRO A 387 -2.93 3.57 -28.61
N GLN A 388 -1.83 4.31 -28.49
CA GLN A 388 -0.56 3.76 -28.00
C GLN A 388 -0.33 4.21 -26.57
N PHE A 389 0.19 3.30 -25.75
CA PHE A 389 0.67 3.58 -24.41
C PHE A 389 2.14 3.17 -24.33
N VAL A 390 3.05 4.15 -24.27
CA VAL A 390 4.50 3.93 -24.36
C VAL A 390 5.18 4.41 -23.08
N ALA A 391 5.34 3.53 -22.10
CA ALA A 391 5.95 3.87 -20.82
C ALA A 391 7.49 3.88 -20.89
N ASP A 392 8.05 4.76 -21.73
CA ASP A 392 9.49 4.93 -21.94
C ASP A 392 10.09 6.08 -21.12
N HIS A 393 9.38 6.55 -20.10
CA HIS A 393 9.79 7.62 -19.20
C HIS A 393 9.03 7.53 -17.86
N PRO A 394 9.34 8.34 -16.83
CA PRO A 394 8.78 8.19 -15.50
C PRO A 394 7.26 8.15 -15.43
N PHE A 395 6.73 7.17 -14.71
CA PHE A 395 5.30 6.97 -14.53
C PHE A 395 4.95 6.59 -13.08
N LEU A 396 3.70 6.83 -12.71
CA LEU A 396 3.12 6.24 -11.49
C LEU A 396 2.44 4.93 -11.84
N PHE A 397 2.46 3.99 -10.91
CA PHE A 397 1.69 2.78 -11.03
C PHE A 397 1.10 2.36 -9.69
N LEU A 398 -0.03 1.68 -9.76
CA LEU A 398 -0.74 1.15 -8.60
C LEU A 398 -1.26 -0.24 -8.92
N ILE A 399 -1.12 -1.15 -7.95
CA ILE A 399 -1.65 -2.51 -8.04
C ILE A 399 -2.84 -2.57 -7.10
N MET A 400 -4.03 -2.83 -7.65
CA MET A 400 -5.27 -2.81 -6.89
C MET A 400 -5.96 -4.16 -6.88
N HIS A 401 -6.55 -4.50 -5.74
CA HIS A 401 -7.51 -5.58 -5.63
C HIS A 401 -8.91 -5.07 -5.99
N LYS A 402 -9.45 -5.51 -7.13
CA LYS A 402 -10.67 -4.97 -7.74
C LYS A 402 -11.91 -5.12 -6.86
N ILE A 403 -12.08 -6.26 -6.20
CA ILE A 403 -13.26 -6.54 -5.37
C ILE A 403 -13.33 -5.58 -4.17
N THR A 404 -12.20 -5.36 -3.49
CA THR A 404 -12.15 -4.54 -2.28
C THR A 404 -11.77 -3.09 -2.56
N LYS A 405 -11.53 -2.75 -3.84
CA LYS A 405 -10.99 -1.45 -4.30
C LYS A 405 -9.73 -1.01 -3.56
N SER A 406 -8.99 -1.95 -2.99
CA SER A 406 -7.85 -1.64 -2.12
C SER A 406 -6.57 -1.54 -2.93
N ILE A 407 -5.84 -0.45 -2.73
CA ILE A 407 -4.47 -0.31 -3.24
C ILE A 407 -3.59 -1.28 -2.45
N LEU A 408 -3.09 -2.30 -3.15
CA LEU A 408 -2.10 -3.25 -2.60
C LEU A 408 -0.72 -2.62 -2.66
N PHE A 409 -0.37 -2.01 -3.79
CA PHE A 409 0.92 -1.34 -3.97
C PHE A 409 0.75 -0.01 -4.70
N LEU A 410 1.59 0.94 -4.36
CA LEU A 410 1.71 2.23 -5.03
C LEU A 410 3.18 2.52 -5.27
N GLY A 411 3.52 2.99 -6.45
CA GLY A 411 4.89 3.32 -6.79
C GLY A 411 5.06 4.36 -7.88
N ARG A 412 6.27 4.91 -7.89
CA ARG A 412 6.86 5.72 -8.95
C ARG A 412 8.00 4.92 -9.55
N PHE A 413 7.96 4.71 -10.86
CA PHE A 413 9.10 4.20 -11.61
C PHE A 413 9.76 5.37 -12.33
N ALA A 414 10.79 5.94 -11.72
CA ALA A 414 11.55 7.09 -12.24
C ALA A 414 12.81 6.67 -13.00
N SER A 415 13.39 5.53 -12.65
CA SER A 415 14.58 5.01 -13.32
C SER A 415 14.62 3.48 -13.30
N PRO A 416 14.93 2.82 -14.42
CA PRO A 416 15.26 1.41 -14.47
C PRO A 416 16.61 1.08 -13.82
#